data_AF-A0A946MSE6-F1
#
_entry.id   AF-A0A946MSE6-F1
#
_cell.length_a   1.000
_cell.length_b   1.000
_cell.length_c   1.000
_cell.angle_alpha   90.00
_cell.angle_beta   90.00
_cell.angle_gamma   90.00
#
_symmetry.space_group_name_H-M   'P 1'
#
loop_
_entity.id
_entity.type
_entity.pdbx_description
1 polymer ?
#
loop_
_entity_poly.entity_id
_entity_poly.type
_entity_poly.pdbx_seq_one_letter_code
_entity_poly.pdbx_strand_id
1 'polypeptide(L)'
;MAPLQKRAWYSLVIGIVFAIALVAVFVASGDVTTFDENLGLRLAVYALWVGTPLTYLIIMNPVIRKSKQVDERDKLILERAPRVQYLAILFSLVAWVIALTEVFGDKGVPVIYLTLILISTLVISTIAQSAGILIGYWRMGHVNGQE
;
A
#
# COMPACT_ATOMS: atom_id res chain seq x y z
N MET A 1 14.49 0.31 -18.72
CA MET A 1 14.09 0.16 -17.30
C MET A 1 14.21 -1.29 -16.91
N ALA A 2 14.80 -1.59 -15.75
CA ALA A 2 14.90 -2.96 -15.26
C ALA A 2 13.48 -3.56 -15.06
N PRO A 3 13.29 -4.88 -15.24
CA PRO A 3 11.99 -5.53 -15.06
C PRO A 3 11.37 -5.24 -13.69
N LEU A 4 12.19 -5.21 -12.63
CA LEU A 4 11.77 -4.88 -11.27
C LEU A 4 11.37 -3.40 -11.11
N GLN A 5 12.03 -2.46 -11.80
CA GLN A 5 11.64 -1.05 -11.82
C GLN A 5 10.28 -0.84 -12.50
N LYS A 6 10.04 -1.52 -13.63
CA LYS A 6 8.76 -1.49 -14.34
C LYS A 6 7.64 -2.07 -13.46
N ARG A 7 7.95 -3.13 -12.71
CA ARG A 7 7.04 -3.73 -11.71
C ARG A 7 6.64 -2.74 -10.63
N ALA A 8 7.62 -2.07 -10.04
CA ALA A 8 7.41 -1.09 -8.98
C ALA A 8 6.53 0.07 -9.45
N TRP A 9 6.67 0.50 -10.71
CA TRP A 9 5.78 1.50 -11.29
C TRP A 9 4.33 1.03 -11.39
N TYR A 10 4.07 -0.19 -11.89
CA TYR A 10 2.71 -0.70 -11.97
C TYR A 10 2.06 -0.85 -10.60
N SER A 11 2.78 -1.39 -9.62
CA SER A 11 2.26 -1.52 -8.26
C SER A 11 2.02 -0.17 -7.58
N LEU A 12 2.86 0.83 -7.87
CA LEU A 12 2.65 2.20 -7.38
C LEU A 12 1.36 2.81 -7.95
N VAL A 13 1.17 2.74 -9.27
CA VAL A 13 -0.01 3.28 -9.94
C VAL A 13 -1.28 2.59 -9.43
N ILE A 14 -1.26 1.26 -9.33
CA ILE A 14 -2.40 0.50 -8.79
C ILE A 14 -2.69 0.92 -7.35
N GLY A 15 -1.67 1.04 -6.50
CA GLY A 15 -1.81 1.47 -5.11
C GLY A 15 -2.41 2.88 -4.98
N ILE A 16 -1.99 3.83 -5.83
CA ILE A 16 -2.51 5.20 -5.84
C ILE A 16 -3.96 5.23 -6.32
N VAL A 17 -4.27 4.56 -7.44
CA VAL A 17 -5.65 4.49 -7.97
C VAL A 17 -6.58 3.89 -6.93
N PHE A 18 -6.12 2.85 -6.24
CA PHE A 18 -6.88 2.20 -5.17
C PHE A 18 -7.11 3.13 -3.97
N ALA A 19 -6.08 3.85 -3.54
CA ALA A 19 -6.20 4.85 -2.46
C ALA A 19 -7.24 5.93 -2.82
N ILE A 20 -7.20 6.45 -4.05
CA ILE A 20 -8.15 7.46 -4.54
C ILE A 20 -9.57 6.90 -4.56
N ALA A 21 -9.76 5.68 -5.09
CA ALA A 21 -11.06 5.04 -5.16
C ALA A 21 -11.68 4.87 -3.76
N LEU A 22 -10.89 4.46 -2.78
CA LEU A 22 -11.34 4.36 -1.39
C LEU A 22 -11.76 5.71 -0.81
N VAL A 23 -10.92 6.74 -0.97
CA VAL A 23 -11.26 8.09 -0.51
C VAL A 23 -12.57 8.55 -1.16
N ALA A 24 -12.75 8.33 -2.46
CA ALA A 24 -13.97 8.70 -3.18
C ALA A 24 -15.20 7.97 -2.65
N VAL A 25 -15.10 6.66 -2.36
CA VAL A 25 -16.21 5.89 -1.78
C VAL A 25 -16.59 6.44 -0.41
N PHE A 26 -15.62 6.74 0.45
CA PHE A 26 -15.91 7.29 1.79
C PHE A 26 -16.48 8.71 1.73
N VAL A 27 -15.95 9.58 0.87
CA VAL A 27 -16.47 10.94 0.68
C VAL A 27 -17.90 10.92 0.11
N ALA A 28 -18.17 10.05 -0.87
CA ALA A 28 -19.51 9.91 -1.45
C ALA A 28 -20.54 9.32 -0.47
N SER A 29 -20.08 8.57 0.53
CA SER A 29 -20.95 7.96 1.54
C SER A 29 -21.43 8.95 2.60
N GLY A 30 -20.83 10.15 2.68
CA GLY A 30 -21.31 11.27 3.51
C GLY A 30 -21.00 11.15 5.01
N ASP A 31 -21.00 9.94 5.58
CA ASP A 31 -20.60 9.70 6.97
C ASP A 31 -19.97 8.30 7.16
N VAL A 32 -19.10 8.19 8.17
CA VAL A 32 -18.44 6.97 8.59
C VAL A 32 -19.43 6.00 9.27
N THR A 33 -20.52 6.53 9.83
CA THR A 33 -21.62 5.75 10.45
C THR A 33 -22.42 4.95 9.42
N THR A 34 -22.50 5.45 8.18
CA THR A 34 -23.18 4.76 7.07
C THR A 34 -22.54 3.42 6.74
N PHE A 35 -21.27 3.22 7.10
CA PHE A 35 -20.61 1.93 6.97
C PHE A 35 -21.27 0.86 7.85
N ASP A 36 -21.67 1.20 9.07
CA ASP A 36 -22.26 0.21 9.99
C ASP A 36 -23.68 -0.16 9.55
N GLU A 37 -24.43 0.80 9.02
CA GLU A 37 -25.83 0.64 8.61
C GLU A 37 -25.98 -0.01 7.22
N ASN A 38 -25.05 0.24 6.30
CA ASN A 38 -25.19 -0.18 4.90
C ASN A 38 -24.37 -1.44 4.58
N LEU A 39 -25.05 -2.60 4.55
CA LEU A 39 -24.44 -3.88 4.17
C LEU A 39 -23.76 -3.83 2.79
N GLY A 40 -24.36 -3.14 1.82
CA GLY A 40 -23.82 -3.01 0.46
C GLY A 40 -22.48 -2.29 0.45
N LEU A 41 -22.35 -1.21 1.22
CA LEU A 41 -21.09 -0.48 1.37
C LEU A 41 -20.01 -1.35 2.01
N ARG A 42 -20.34 -2.08 3.09
CA ARG A 42 -19.38 -3.01 3.73
C ARG A 42 -18.92 -4.09 2.77
N LEU A 43 -19.83 -4.71 2.02
CA LEU A 43 -19.49 -5.74 1.04
C LEU A 43 -18.63 -5.16 -0.09
N ALA A 44 -18.91 -3.94 -0.55
CA ALA A 44 -18.08 -3.28 -1.55
C ALA A 44 -16.66 -3.02 -1.03
N VAL A 45 -16.52 -2.56 0.22
CA VAL A 45 -15.21 -2.35 0.87
C VAL A 45 -14.47 -3.67 1.07
N TYR A 46 -15.15 -4.74 1.49
CA TYR A 46 -14.56 -6.08 1.59
C TYR A 46 -14.18 -6.67 0.24
N ALA A 47 -14.98 -6.45 -0.80
CA ALA A 47 -14.67 -6.86 -2.16
C ALA A 47 -13.44 -6.09 -2.68
N LEU A 48 -13.31 -4.80 -2.38
CA LEU A 48 -12.09 -4.02 -2.64
C LEU A 48 -10.89 -4.62 -1.89
N TRP A 49 -11.08 -5.01 -0.63
CA TRP A 49 -10.06 -5.59 0.23
C TRP A 49 -9.53 -6.93 -0.28
N VAL A 50 -10.39 -7.84 -0.71
CA VAL A 50 -9.99 -9.14 -1.30
C VAL A 50 -9.51 -8.95 -2.73
N GLY A 51 -10.21 -8.12 -3.49
CA GLY A 51 -9.95 -7.90 -4.90
C GLY A 51 -8.55 -7.37 -5.16
N THR A 52 -8.03 -6.47 -4.33
CA THR A 52 -6.72 -5.85 -4.54
C THR A 52 -5.53 -6.81 -4.44
N PRO A 53 -5.32 -7.56 -3.34
CA PRO A 53 -4.27 -8.57 -3.29
C PRO A 53 -4.50 -9.65 -4.34
N LEU A 54 -5.76 -9.99 -4.66
CA LEU A 54 -6.06 -10.98 -5.70
C LEU A 54 -5.64 -10.47 -7.09
N THR A 55 -5.97 -9.24 -7.45
CA THR A 55 -5.55 -8.59 -8.70
C THR A 55 -4.03 -8.48 -8.75
N TYR A 56 -3.38 -8.09 -7.65
CA TYR A 56 -1.93 -8.06 -7.56
C TYR A 56 -1.33 -9.45 -7.81
N LEU A 57 -1.84 -10.50 -7.16
CA LEU A 57 -1.39 -11.88 -7.36
C LEU A 57 -1.61 -12.33 -8.80
N ILE A 58 -2.79 -12.12 -9.38
CA ILE A 58 -3.12 -12.53 -10.76
C ILE A 58 -2.19 -11.86 -11.77
N ILE A 59 -1.97 -10.55 -11.63
CA ILE A 59 -1.11 -9.78 -12.54
C ILE A 59 0.37 -10.16 -12.34
N MET A 60 0.81 -10.39 -11.10
CA MET A 60 2.24 -10.59 -10.81
C MET A 60 2.73 -12.03 -10.89
N ASN A 61 1.88 -13.03 -10.71
CA ASN A 61 2.28 -14.44 -10.83
C ASN A 61 2.97 -14.79 -12.17
N PRO A 62 2.45 -14.36 -13.34
CA PRO A 62 3.11 -14.65 -14.62
C PRO A 62 4.41 -13.87 -14.83
N VAL A 63 4.58 -12.72 -14.17
CA VAL A 63 5.80 -11.89 -14.26
C VAL A 63 6.95 -12.53 -13.45
N ILE A 64 6.65 -13.10 -12.28
CA ILE A 64 7.64 -13.77 -11.41
C ILE A 64 8.22 -15.01 -12.09
N ARG A 65 7.40 -15.80 -12.81
CA ARG A 65 7.87 -17.01 -13.52
C ARG A 65 8.88 -16.75 -14.63
N LYS A 66 8.92 -15.53 -15.21
CA LYS A 66 9.90 -15.16 -16.26
C LYS A 66 11.18 -14.51 -15.69
N SER A 67 11.25 -14.28 -14.39
CA SER A 67 12.30 -13.51 -13.71
C SER A 67 13.60 -14.30 -13.43
N LYS A 68 14.07 -15.14 -14.36
CA LYS A 68 15.40 -15.78 -14.24
C LYS A 68 16.58 -14.80 -14.41
N GLN A 69 16.31 -13.49 -14.47
CA GLN A 69 17.27 -12.41 -14.68
C GLN A 69 17.27 -11.41 -13.50
N VAL A 70 17.27 -11.90 -12.26
CA VAL A 70 17.48 -11.01 -11.10
C VAL A 70 18.98 -10.77 -10.98
N ASP A 71 19.42 -9.57 -11.37
CA ASP A 71 20.80 -9.10 -11.26
C ASP A 71 21.18 -8.93 -9.77
N GLU A 72 22.46 -8.96 -9.43
CA GLU A 72 22.96 -8.73 -8.06
C GLU A 72 22.53 -7.36 -7.53
N ARG A 73 22.42 -6.36 -8.42
CA ARG A 73 21.86 -5.05 -8.11
C ARG A 73 20.40 -5.10 -7.65
N ASP A 74 19.59 -5.96 -8.26
CA ASP A 74 18.17 -6.11 -7.93
C ASP A 74 18.00 -6.78 -6.56
N LYS A 75 18.88 -7.72 -6.19
CA LYS A 75 18.91 -8.33 -4.85
C LYS A 75 19.18 -7.30 -3.76
N LEU A 76 20.19 -6.45 -3.93
CA LEU A 76 20.52 -5.41 -2.96
C LEU A 76 19.39 -4.38 -2.77
N ILE A 77 18.65 -4.07 -3.84
CA ILE A 77 17.47 -3.19 -3.75
C ILE A 77 16.32 -3.91 -3.03
N LEU A 78 16.08 -5.18 -3.36
CA LEU A 78 15.04 -6.00 -2.74
C LEU A 78 15.27 -6.25 -1.24
N GLU A 79 16.52 -6.28 -0.78
CA GLU A 79 16.83 -6.38 0.66
C GLU A 79 16.54 -5.09 1.43
N ARG A 80 16.64 -3.92 0.77
CA ARG A 80 16.44 -2.61 1.41
C ARG A 80 14.99 -2.13 1.35
N ALA A 81 14.28 -2.43 0.28
CA ALA A 81 12.90 -1.98 0.08
C ALA A 81 11.94 -2.36 1.23
N PRO A 82 12.02 -3.57 1.83
CA PRO A 82 11.20 -3.95 2.98
C PRO A 82 11.38 -3.05 4.20
N ARG A 83 12.57 -2.46 4.40
CA ARG A 83 12.80 -1.54 5.54
C ARG A 83 11.98 -0.26 5.40
N VAL A 84 11.93 0.30 4.20
CA VAL A 84 11.13 1.51 3.91
C VAL A 84 9.64 1.20 4.09
N GLN A 85 9.20 0.05 3.59
CA GLN A 85 7.83 -0.42 3.77
C GLN A 85 7.46 -0.60 5.24
N TYR A 86 8.31 -1.25 6.02
CA TYR A 86 8.09 -1.47 7.45
C TYR A 86 8.01 -0.16 8.24
N LEU A 87 8.92 0.79 7.98
CA LEU A 87 8.88 2.11 8.62
C LEU A 87 7.61 2.87 8.27
N ALA A 88 7.18 2.86 7.01
CA ALA A 88 5.96 3.54 6.59
C ALA A 88 4.72 2.97 7.29
N ILE A 89 4.64 1.64 7.42
CA ILE A 89 3.58 0.96 8.17
C ILE A 89 3.62 1.36 9.65
N LEU A 90 4.79 1.32 10.28
CA LEU A 90 4.93 1.70 11.69
C LEU A 90 4.49 3.14 11.95
N PHE A 91 4.97 4.10 11.16
CA PHE A 91 4.57 5.50 11.33
C PHE A 91 3.08 5.70 11.10
N SER A 92 2.48 4.99 10.14
CA SER A 92 1.04 5.01 9.93
C SER A 92 0.27 4.48 11.14
N LEU A 93 0.70 3.35 11.71
CA LEU A 93 0.04 2.76 12.88
C LEU A 93 0.19 3.67 14.10
N VAL A 94 1.35 4.27 14.32
CA VAL A 94 1.55 5.27 15.38
C VAL A 94 0.60 6.46 15.20
N ALA A 95 0.48 7.00 13.98
CA ALA A 95 -0.43 8.09 13.69
C ALA A 95 -1.90 7.71 13.98
N TRP A 96 -2.31 6.49 13.60
CA TRP A 96 -3.65 5.98 13.91
C TRP A 96 -3.90 5.83 15.40
N VAL A 97 -2.95 5.27 16.15
CA VAL A 97 -3.08 5.12 17.60
C VAL A 97 -3.26 6.49 18.27
N ILE A 98 -2.40 7.45 17.94
CA ILE A 98 -2.51 8.82 18.47
C ILE A 98 -3.87 9.43 18.12
N ALA A 99 -4.26 9.40 16.83
CA ALA A 99 -5.52 9.99 16.38
C ALA A 99 -6.74 9.37 17.05
N LEU A 100 -6.78 8.03 17.19
CA LEU A 100 -7.90 7.35 17.83
C LEU A 100 -7.96 7.61 19.33
N THR A 101 -6.82 7.65 20.01
CA THR A 101 -6.76 7.97 21.44
C THR A 101 -7.24 9.39 21.71
N GLU A 102 -6.84 10.37 20.89
CA GLU A 102 -7.26 11.77 21.05
C GLU A 102 -8.74 11.98 20.72
N VAL A 103 -9.27 11.33 19.68
CA VAL A 103 -10.66 11.53 19.24
C VAL A 103 -11.65 10.75 20.11
N PHE A 104 -11.34 9.51 20.47
CA PHE A 104 -12.28 8.64 21.17
C PHE A 104 -12.03 8.55 22.67
N GLY A 105 -10.80 8.74 23.15
CA GLY A 105 -10.45 8.61 24.57
C GLY A 105 -11.05 7.34 25.17
N ASP A 106 -11.93 7.51 26.16
CA ASP A 106 -12.58 6.40 26.88
C ASP A 106 -13.84 5.84 26.19
N LYS A 107 -14.27 6.41 25.06
CA LYS A 107 -15.58 6.10 24.43
C LYS A 107 -15.61 4.82 23.59
N GLY A 108 -14.51 4.09 23.53
CA GLY A 108 -14.35 2.93 22.65
C GLY A 108 -14.22 3.33 21.17
N VAL A 109 -13.48 2.53 20.40
CA VAL A 109 -13.21 2.82 18.98
C VAL A 109 -14.24 2.11 18.09
N PRO A 110 -14.97 2.83 17.22
CA PRO A 110 -15.87 2.21 16.26
C PRO A 110 -15.14 1.27 15.29
N VAL A 111 -15.78 0.14 14.95
CA VAL A 111 -15.17 -0.93 14.14
C VAL A 111 -14.74 -0.47 12.75
N ILE A 112 -15.44 0.52 12.19
CA ILE A 112 -15.06 1.13 10.91
C ILE A 112 -13.64 1.70 10.91
N TYR A 113 -13.16 2.28 12.02
CA TYR A 113 -11.79 2.78 12.09
C TYR A 113 -10.75 1.66 12.07
N LEU A 114 -11.06 0.49 12.63
CA LEU A 114 -10.20 -0.69 12.50
C LEU A 114 -10.11 -1.14 11.03
N THR A 115 -11.23 -1.06 10.31
CA THR A 115 -11.27 -1.34 8.86
C THR A 115 -10.43 -0.32 8.08
N LEU A 116 -10.52 0.97 8.41
CA LEU A 116 -9.72 2.03 7.81
C LEU A 116 -8.23 1.90 8.11
N ILE A 117 -7.85 1.51 9.32
CA ILE A 117 -6.46 1.21 9.69
C ILE A 117 -5.94 0.08 8.82
N LEU A 118 -6.68 -1.01 8.70
CA LEU A 118 -6.25 -2.15 7.89
C LEU A 118 -6.05 -1.75 6.42
N ILE A 119 -7.02 -1.03 5.85
CA ILE A 119 -6.98 -0.57 4.46
C ILE A 119 -5.83 0.38 4.21
N SER A 120 -5.66 1.39 5.06
CA SER A 120 -4.55 2.35 4.95
C SER A 120 -3.20 1.65 5.08
N THR A 121 -3.08 0.67 5.97
CA THR A 121 -1.84 -0.12 6.12
C THR A 121 -1.50 -0.88 4.84
N LEU A 122 -2.48 -1.49 4.16
CA LEU A 122 -2.27 -2.17 2.89
C LEU A 122 -1.86 -1.19 1.78
N VAL A 123 -2.55 -0.06 1.66
CA VAL A 123 -2.22 0.99 0.69
C VAL A 123 -0.81 1.50 0.89
N ILE A 124 -0.48 1.88 2.13
CA ILE A 124 0.83 2.42 2.51
C ILE A 124 1.92 1.37 2.28
N SER A 125 1.64 0.11 2.63
CA SER A 125 2.54 -1.02 2.37
C SER A 125 2.86 -1.16 0.87
N THR A 126 1.86 -1.18 -0.01
CA THR A 126 2.05 -1.28 -1.47
C THR A 126 2.79 -0.07 -2.04
N ILE A 127 2.43 1.15 -1.63
CA ILE A 127 3.07 2.38 -2.09
C ILE A 127 4.52 2.45 -1.60
N ALA A 128 4.77 2.20 -0.32
CA ALA A 128 6.09 2.30 0.28
C ALA A 128 7.06 1.24 -0.25
N GLN A 129 6.58 0.01 -0.50
CA GLN A 129 7.39 -1.02 -1.15
C GLN A 129 7.80 -0.59 -2.57
N SER A 130 6.83 -0.07 -3.34
CA SER A 130 7.07 0.39 -4.71
C SER A 130 8.03 1.59 -4.74
N ALA A 131 7.79 2.57 -3.87
CA ALA A 131 8.65 3.75 -3.72
C ALA A 131 10.06 3.37 -3.26
N GLY A 132 10.21 2.45 -2.31
CA GLY A 132 11.51 1.95 -1.84
C GLY A 132 12.33 1.32 -2.97
N ILE A 133 11.70 0.55 -3.86
CA ILE A 133 12.37 -0.01 -5.04
C ILE A 133 12.80 1.11 -6.01
N LEU A 134 11.91 2.05 -6.32
CA LEU A 134 12.20 3.15 -7.26
C LEU A 134 13.31 4.08 -6.73
N ILE A 135 13.29 4.43 -5.45
CA ILE A 135 14.33 5.23 -4.79
C ILE A 135 15.66 4.46 -4.80
N GLY A 136 15.63 3.14 -4.59
CA GLY A 136 16.82 2.28 -4.69
C GLY A 136 17.49 2.37 -6.06
N TYR A 137 16.70 2.30 -7.14
CA TYR A 137 17.21 2.48 -8.50
C TYR A 137 17.75 3.87 -8.77
N TRP A 138 17.04 4.92 -8.33
CA TRP A 138 17.46 6.32 -8.52
C TRP A 138 18.80 6.59 -7.83
N ARG A 139 18.95 6.16 -6.57
CA ARG A 139 20.17 6.38 -5.79
C ARG A 139 21.38 5.66 -6.37
N MET A 140 21.22 4.42 -6.85
CA MET A 140 22.32 3.70 -7.51
C MET A 140 22.65 4.25 -8.90
N GLY A 141 21.67 4.82 -9.61
CA GLY A 141 21.90 5.50 -10.89
C GLY A 141 22.75 6.76 -10.75
N HIS A 142 22.59 7.50 -9.64
CA HIS A 142 23.41 8.68 -9.34
C HIS A 142 24.85 8.36 -8.92
N VAL A 143 25.07 7.22 -8.24
CA VAL A 143 26.43 6.82 -7.80
C VAL A 143 27.33 6.46 -8.98
N ASN A 144 26.80 5.81 -10.03
CA ASN A 144 27.57 5.43 -11.21
C ASN A 144 27.83 6.58 -12.21
N GLY A 145 27.32 7.79 -11.95
CA GLY A 145 27.51 8.97 -12.80
C GLY A 145 28.56 9.96 -12.27
N GLN A 146 29.27 9.59 -11.20
CA GLN A 146 30.35 10.40 -10.59
C GLN A 146 31.72 9.71 -10.65
N GLU A 147 31.87 8.66 -11.47
CA GLU A 147 33.16 8.08 -11.85
C GLU A 147 33.53 8.49 -13.28
#